data_AF-A0A7V9Q4F9-F1
#
_entry.id   AF-A0A7V9Q4F9-F1
#
_cell.length_a   1.000
_cell.length_b   1.000
_cell.length_c   1.000
_cell.angle_alpha   90.00
_cell.angle_beta   90.00
_cell.angle_gamma   90.00
#
_symmetry.space_group_name_H-M   'P 1'
#
loop_
_entity.id
_entity.type
_entity.pdbx_description
1 polymer ?
#
loop_
_entity_poly.entity_id
_entity_poly.type
_entity_poly.pdbx_seq_one_letter_code
_entity_poly.pdbx_strand_id
1 'polypeptide(L)'
;PKREARIVLGERVEAEQTATDLLDEAEQLARAGDLRGAIRKGYIALLCELGDRKIIRLAQHKTNRDYLDAVRASGANQNLYSTMKPLTASFERHWYGLEPATEADWDNFKKGVRNQETGV
;
A
#
# COMPACT_ATOMS: atom_id res chain seq x y z
N PRO A 1 -3.77 -22.68 2.40
CA PRO A 1 -4.76 -22.00 3.26
C PRO A 1 -5.53 -20.95 2.45
N LYS A 2 -6.86 -20.90 2.55
CA LYS A 2 -7.64 -19.81 1.97
C LYS A 2 -7.41 -18.55 2.81
N ARG A 3 -7.26 -17.39 2.15
CA ARG A 3 -7.24 -16.10 2.84
C ARG A 3 -8.64 -15.83 3.39
N GLU A 4 -8.74 -15.08 4.47
CA GLU A 4 -10.01 -14.55 4.97
C GLU A 4 -10.12 -13.09 4.58
N ALA A 5 -11.35 -12.57 4.49
CA ALA A 5 -11.55 -11.14 4.33
C ALA A 5 -10.90 -10.39 5.49
N ARG A 6 -10.21 -9.29 5.17
CA ARG A 6 -9.35 -8.55 6.09
C ARG A 6 -9.66 -7.07 6.05
N ILE A 7 -9.49 -6.39 7.19
CA ILE A 7 -9.58 -4.93 7.28
C ILE A 7 -8.17 -4.37 7.30
N VAL A 8 -7.83 -3.56 6.31
CA VAL A 8 -6.53 -2.89 6.16
C VAL A 8 -6.78 -1.39 6.12
N LEU A 9 -6.34 -0.67 7.15
CA LEU A 9 -6.51 0.78 7.27
C LEU A 9 -7.98 1.25 7.08
N GLY A 10 -8.92 0.46 7.59
CA GLY A 10 -10.36 0.72 7.49
C GLY A 10 -11.00 0.28 6.17
N GLU A 11 -10.23 -0.26 5.23
CA GLU A 11 -10.76 -0.84 4.01
C GLU A 11 -10.95 -2.35 4.17
N ARG A 12 -12.12 -2.84 3.77
CA ARG A 12 -12.39 -4.27 3.67
C ARG A 12 -11.84 -4.79 2.36
N VAL A 13 -10.95 -5.77 2.46
CA VAL A 13 -10.37 -6.52 1.34
C VAL A 13 -10.90 -7.93 1.43
N GLU A 14 -11.59 -8.39 0.38
CA GLU A 14 -12.14 -9.75 0.34
C GLU A 14 -11.03 -10.80 0.25
N ALA A 15 -11.36 -12.05 0.61
CA ALA A 15 -10.41 -13.15 0.64
C ALA A 15 -9.73 -13.41 -0.72
N GLU A 16 -10.49 -13.24 -1.80
CA GLU A 16 -10.06 -13.48 -3.17
C GLU A 16 -9.35 -12.28 -3.79
N GLN A 17 -9.48 -11.07 -3.22
CA GLN A 17 -8.84 -9.87 -3.76
C GLN A 17 -7.32 -9.90 -3.51
N THR A 18 -6.58 -9.82 -4.61
CA THR A 18 -5.12 -9.78 -4.64
C THR A 18 -4.59 -8.35 -4.56
N ALA A 19 -3.28 -8.21 -4.31
CA ALA A 19 -2.62 -6.92 -4.40
C ALA A 19 -2.74 -6.31 -5.81
N THR A 20 -2.68 -7.14 -6.85
CA THR A 20 -2.87 -6.72 -8.25
C THR A 20 -4.27 -6.18 -8.49
N ASP A 21 -5.32 -6.88 -8.02
CA ASP A 21 -6.70 -6.39 -8.17
C ASP A 21 -6.89 -5.01 -7.50
N LEU A 22 -6.32 -4.84 -6.31
CA LEU A 22 -6.35 -3.57 -5.59
C LEU A 22 -5.57 -2.48 -6.34
N LEU A 23 -4.43 -2.79 -6.96
CA LEU A 23 -3.67 -1.83 -7.74
C LEU A 23 -4.42 -1.42 -9.02
N ASP A 24 -5.12 -2.35 -9.67
CA ASP A 24 -5.98 -2.06 -10.82
C ASP A 24 -7.15 -1.14 -10.43
N GLU A 25 -7.77 -1.35 -9.26
CA GLU A 25 -8.76 -0.44 -8.69
C GLU A 25 -8.16 0.96 -8.43
N ALA A 26 -6.93 1.02 -7.92
CA ALA A 26 -6.24 2.29 -7.69
C ALA A 26 -6.03 3.06 -9.01
N GLU A 27 -5.71 2.36 -10.09
CA GLU A 27 -5.61 2.98 -11.41
C GLU A 27 -6.96 3.46 -11.96
N GLN A 28 -8.03 2.72 -11.71
CA GLN A 28 -9.38 3.16 -12.09
C GLN A 28 -9.76 4.46 -11.37
N LEU A 29 -9.46 4.57 -10.07
CA LEU A 29 -9.67 5.79 -9.29
C LEU A 29 -8.87 6.97 -9.87
N ALA A 30 -7.59 6.75 -10.18
CA ALA A 30 -6.76 7.80 -10.79
C ALA A 30 -7.30 8.26 -12.14
N ARG A 31 -7.74 7.33 -13.01
CA ARG A 31 -8.36 7.67 -14.31
C ARG A 31 -9.66 8.46 -14.15
N ALA A 32 -10.38 8.26 -13.05
CA ALA A 32 -11.58 9.03 -12.72
C ALA A 32 -11.28 10.38 -12.05
N GLY A 33 -10.00 10.72 -11.83
CA GLY A 33 -9.57 11.94 -11.15
C GLY A 33 -9.53 11.84 -9.62
N ASP A 34 -9.89 10.68 -9.03
CA ASP A 34 -9.75 10.44 -7.60
C ASP A 34 -8.33 9.98 -7.25
N LEU A 35 -7.40 10.93 -7.33
CA LEU A 35 -5.97 10.69 -7.08
C LEU A 35 -5.68 10.34 -5.61
N ARG A 36 -6.44 10.94 -4.68
CA ARG A 36 -6.33 10.63 -3.25
C ARG A 36 -6.81 9.20 -2.96
N GLY A 37 -7.92 8.78 -3.56
CA GLY A 37 -8.41 7.42 -3.51
C GLY A 37 -7.42 6.43 -4.13
N ALA A 38 -6.83 6.78 -5.27
CA ALA A 38 -5.79 5.98 -5.91
C ALA A 38 -4.58 5.74 -5.01
N ILE A 39 -4.05 6.78 -4.37
CA ILE A 39 -2.93 6.67 -3.43
C ILE A 39 -3.29 5.77 -2.24
N ARG A 40 -4.48 5.93 -1.66
CA ARG A 40 -4.96 5.06 -0.57
C ARG A 40 -5.02 3.61 -0.99
N LYS A 41 -5.71 3.33 -2.10
CA LYS A 41 -5.92 1.98 -2.60
C LYS A 41 -4.58 1.32 -2.97
N GLY A 42 -3.68 2.06 -3.62
CA GLY A 42 -2.33 1.60 -3.93
C GLY A 42 -1.47 1.29 -2.69
N TYR A 43 -1.61 2.07 -1.60
CA TYR A 43 -0.93 1.74 -0.35
C TYR A 43 -1.46 0.44 0.28
N ILE A 44 -2.77 0.22 0.22
CA ILE A 44 -3.41 -1.01 0.72
C ILE A 44 -2.97 -2.22 -0.12
N ALA A 45 -2.85 -2.07 -1.44
CA ALA A 45 -2.27 -3.08 -2.33
C ALA A 45 -0.85 -3.47 -1.89
N LEU A 46 0.01 -2.48 -1.64
CA LEU A 46 1.38 -2.72 -1.13
C LEU A 46 1.38 -3.49 0.20
N LEU A 47 0.53 -3.10 1.16
CA LEU A 47 0.43 -3.81 2.44
C LEU A 47 -0.05 -5.25 2.25
N CYS A 48 -1.00 -5.48 1.35
CA CYS A 48 -1.49 -6.82 1.00
C CYS A 48 -0.38 -7.69 0.41
N GLU A 49 0.41 -7.15 -0.53
CA GLU A 49 1.55 -7.84 -1.14
C GLU A 49 2.60 -8.23 -0.09
N LEU A 50 2.99 -7.30 0.78
CA LEU A 50 3.95 -7.58 1.86
C LEU A 50 3.41 -8.60 2.88
N GLY A 51 2.11 -8.58 3.14
CA GLY A 51 1.43 -9.56 3.98
C GLY A 51 1.45 -10.95 3.36
N ASP A 52 1.18 -11.04 2.07
CA ASP A 52 1.16 -12.30 1.31
C ASP A 52 2.56 -12.91 1.18
N ARG A 53 3.61 -12.07 1.05
CA ARG A 53 5.02 -12.46 1.14
C ARG A 53 5.49 -12.79 2.55
N LYS A 54 4.61 -12.68 3.56
CA LYS A 54 4.89 -12.91 4.99
C LYS A 54 5.97 -11.99 5.57
N ILE A 55 6.20 -10.83 4.96
CA ILE A 55 7.14 -9.81 5.46
C ILE A 55 6.52 -9.07 6.64
N ILE A 56 5.22 -8.81 6.58
CA ILE A 56 4.45 -8.17 7.65
C ILE A 56 3.23 -9.03 8.00
N ARG A 57 2.70 -8.83 9.21
CA ARG A 57 1.38 -9.36 9.60
C ARG A 57 0.35 -8.24 9.52
N LEU A 58 -0.68 -8.43 8.69
CA LEU A 58 -1.81 -7.50 8.61
C LEU A 58 -2.72 -7.66 9.84
N ALA A 59 -3.17 -6.53 10.39
CA ALA A 59 -4.15 -6.50 11.47
C ALA A 59 -4.89 -5.16 11.46
N GLN A 60 -6.20 -5.18 11.74
CA GLN A 60 -7.04 -3.98 11.71
C GLN A 60 -6.61 -2.85 12.66
N HIS A 61 -5.90 -3.18 13.74
CA HIS A 61 -5.44 -2.21 14.74
C HIS A 61 -4.05 -1.63 14.45
N LYS A 62 -3.37 -2.09 13.39
CA LYS A 62 -2.02 -1.60 13.04
C LYS A 62 -2.09 -0.24 12.36
N THR A 63 -1.16 0.61 12.74
CA THR A 63 -0.88 1.91 12.13
C THR A 63 0.17 1.79 11.02
N ASN A 64 0.34 2.84 10.23
CA ASN A 64 1.41 2.94 9.24
C ASN A 64 2.81 2.75 9.86
N ARG A 65 3.03 3.31 11.05
CA ARG A 65 4.28 3.15 11.80
C ARG A 65 4.51 1.69 12.18
N ASP A 66 3.48 0.98 12.64
CA ASP A 66 3.58 -0.45 12.97
C ASP A 66 3.97 -1.31 11.77
N TYR A 67 3.61 -0.89 10.55
CA TYR A 67 4.00 -1.57 9.33
C TYR A 67 5.43 -1.24 8.92
N LEU A 68 5.84 0.02 9.01
CA LEU A 68 7.24 0.41 8.76
C LEU A 68 8.21 -0.28 9.73
N ASP A 69 7.87 -0.34 11.01
CA ASP A 69 8.66 -1.02 12.03
C ASP A 69 8.71 -2.54 11.78
N ALA A 70 7.60 -3.15 11.35
CA ALA A 70 7.57 -4.56 10.97
C ALA A 70 8.45 -4.87 9.75
N VAL A 71 8.41 -4.03 8.70
CA VAL A 71 9.31 -4.17 7.55
C VAL A 71 10.77 -4.06 7.98
N ARG A 72 11.11 -3.07 8.81
CA ARG A 72 12.46 -2.90 9.34
C ARG A 72 12.93 -4.12 10.14
N ALA A 73 12.05 -4.69 10.97
CA ALA A 73 12.35 -5.83 11.82
C ALA A 73 12.41 -7.17 11.05
N SER A 74 11.76 -7.26 9.88
CA SER A 74 11.70 -8.50 9.09
C SER A 74 13.06 -8.96 8.55
N GLY A 75 14.07 -8.08 8.53
CA GLY A 75 15.35 -8.35 7.87
C GLY A 75 15.23 -8.48 6.34
N ALA A 76 14.05 -8.20 5.77
CA ALA A 76 13.88 -8.06 4.34
C ALA A 76 14.84 -6.98 3.80
N ASN A 77 15.23 -7.12 2.53
CA ASN A 77 16.19 -6.25 1.84
C ASN A 77 16.07 -4.78 2.30
N GLN A 78 17.19 -4.17 2.74
CA GLN A 78 17.22 -2.78 3.24
C GLN A 78 16.60 -1.77 2.25
N ASN A 79 16.54 -2.13 0.97
CA ASN A 79 15.89 -1.34 -0.07
C ASN A 79 14.36 -1.25 0.10
N LEU A 80 13.70 -2.27 0.67
CA LEU A 80 12.26 -2.29 0.88
C LEU A 80 11.82 -1.23 1.89
N TYR A 81 12.49 -1.14 3.04
CA TYR A 81 12.20 -0.08 4.02
C TYR A 81 12.43 1.31 3.42
N SER A 82 13.55 1.48 2.73
CA SER A 82 13.91 2.75 2.08
C SER A 82 12.90 3.17 1.01
N THR A 83 12.25 2.21 0.33
CA THR A 83 11.21 2.49 -0.66
C THR A 83 9.82 2.67 -0.04
N MET A 84 9.46 1.90 0.98
CA MET A 84 8.16 1.98 1.64
C MET A 84 8.00 3.27 2.46
N LYS A 85 9.08 3.80 3.04
CA LYS A 85 9.05 5.02 3.85
C LYS A 85 8.49 6.24 3.09
N PRO A 86 9.00 6.63 1.90
CA PRO A 86 8.43 7.75 1.15
C PRO A 86 7.00 7.49 0.66
N LEU A 87 6.64 6.24 0.33
CA LEU A 87 5.25 5.88 -0.02
C LEU A 87 4.31 6.10 1.17
N THR A 88 4.73 5.66 2.37
CA THR A 88 3.96 5.87 3.60
C THR A 88 3.75 7.36 3.89
N ALA A 89 4.79 8.18 3.71
CA ALA A 89 4.68 9.63 3.91
C ALA A 89 3.74 10.30 2.90
N SER A 90 3.76 9.88 1.64
CA SER A 90 2.81 10.37 0.62
C SER A 90 1.37 9.96 0.95
N PHE A 91 1.16 8.70 1.33
CA PHE A 91 -0.16 8.23 1.78
C PHE A 91 -0.67 9.04 2.98
N GLU A 92 0.15 9.25 4.02
CA GLU A 92 -0.26 10.01 5.21
C GLU A 92 -0.63 11.46 4.87
N ARG A 93 0.17 12.10 4.03
CA ARG A 93 -0.04 13.48 3.58
C ARG A 93 -1.38 13.66 2.86
N HIS A 94 -1.67 12.83 1.87
CA HIS A 94 -2.89 12.99 1.07
C HIS A 94 -4.11 12.40 1.76
N TRP A 95 -3.97 11.27 2.47
CA TRP A 95 -5.10 10.60 3.09
C TRP A 95 -5.51 11.26 4.42
N TYR A 96 -4.57 11.43 5.37
CA TYR A 96 -4.86 12.02 6.67
C TYR A 96 -4.68 13.54 6.67
N GLY A 97 -3.67 14.05 5.96
CA GLY A 97 -3.39 15.48 5.87
C GLY A 97 -4.33 16.25 4.94
N LEU A 98 -5.17 15.55 4.15
CA LEU A 98 -6.12 16.14 3.20
C LEU A 98 -5.47 17.04 2.13
N GLU A 99 -4.16 16.92 1.93
CA GLU A 99 -3.46 17.68 0.90
C GLU A 99 -3.90 17.19 -0.49
N PRO A 100 -4.28 18.09 -1.42
CA PRO A 100 -4.64 17.72 -2.78
C PRO A 100 -3.54 16.88 -3.43
N ALA A 101 -3.92 15.74 -4.01
CA ALA A 101 -3.01 14.89 -4.77
C ALA A 101 -3.02 15.32 -6.25
N THR A 102 -1.86 15.32 -6.88
CA THR A 102 -1.68 15.57 -8.31
C THR A 102 -1.43 14.28 -9.08
N GLU A 103 -1.56 14.32 -10.41
CA GLU A 103 -1.23 13.18 -11.26
C GLU A 103 0.24 12.76 -11.09
N ALA A 104 1.13 13.72 -10.87
CA ALA A 104 2.54 13.47 -10.59
C ALA A 104 2.74 12.72 -9.26
N ASP A 105 1.97 13.06 -8.22
CA ASP A 105 2.01 12.34 -6.94
C ASP A 105 1.60 10.89 -7.14
N TRP A 106 0.50 10.65 -7.86
CA TRP A 106 0.04 9.30 -8.19
C TRP A 106 1.07 8.52 -9.02
N ASP A 107 1.64 9.12 -10.06
CA ASP A 107 2.61 8.44 -10.91
C ASP A 107 3.89 8.05 -10.16
N ASN A 108 4.37 8.94 -9.29
CA ASN A 108 5.51 8.65 -8.42
C ASN A 108 5.17 7.53 -7.41
N PHE A 109 3.98 7.60 -6.82
CA PHE A 109 3.49 6.59 -5.88
C PHE A 109 3.39 5.21 -6.52
N LYS A 110 2.72 5.12 -7.68
CA LYS A 110 2.53 3.90 -8.47
C LYS A 110 3.85 3.26 -8.87
N LYS A 111 4.84 4.06 -9.32
CA LYS A 111 6.19 3.56 -9.63
C LYS A 111 6.85 2.93 -8.39
N GLY A 112 6.75 3.59 -7.24
CA GLY A 112 7.31 3.05 -6.00
C GLY A 112 6.66 1.73 -5.57
N VAL A 113 5.34 1.60 -5.69
CA VAL A 113 4.61 0.35 -5.38
C VAL A 113 5.03 -0.77 -6.33
N ARG A 114 5.02 -0.54 -7.65
CA ARG A 114 5.38 -1.56 -8.66
C ARG A 114 6.83 -2.03 -8.54
N ASN A 115 7.75 -1.14 -8.16
CA ASN A 115 9.15 -1.52 -7.93
C ASN A 115 9.33 -2.53 -6.79
N GLN A 116 8.32 -2.70 -5.90
CA GLN A 116 8.33 -3.72 -4.86
C GLN A 116 7.80 -5.08 -5.32
N GLU A 117 7.02 -5.12 -6.40
CA GLU A 117 6.50 -6.37 -7.00
C GLU A 117 7.60 -7.12 -7.77
N THR A 118 8.53 -6.41 -8.41
CA THR A 118 9.60 -6.99 -9.25
C THR A 118 10.86 -7.43 -8.51
N GLY A 119 10.89 -7.34 -7.18
CA GLY A 119 12.07 -7.64 -6.36
C GLY A 119 12.26 -9.12 -6.03
N VAL A 120 12.29 -9.99 -7.06
CA VAL A 120 12.77 -11.40 -7.01
C VAL A 120 14.18 -11.47 -7.57
#